data_AF-A0A945M2S8-F1
#
_entry.id   AF-A0A945M2S8-F1
#
_cell.length_a   1.000
_cell.length_b   1.000
_cell.length_c   1.000
_cell.angle_alpha   90.00
_cell.angle_beta   90.00
_cell.angle_gamma   90.00
#
_symmetry.space_group_name_H-M   'P 1'
#
loop_
_entity.id
_entity.type
_entity.pdbx_description
1 polymer ?
#
loop_
_entity_poly.entity_id
_entity_poly.type
_entity_poly.pdbx_seq_one_letter_code
_entity_poly.pdbx_strand_id
1 'polypeptide(L)' 'MRYSILAKDKNHNPSEHIVDGTVIFTLITGLIFLYFGMRFKKIWIQFWGTLTILACLIYFTYS' A
#
# COMPACT_ATOMS: atom_id res chain seq x y z
N MET A 1 21.78 37.98 12.37
CA MET A 1 20.78 37.80 11.29
C MET A 1 20.00 36.52 11.58
N ARG A 2 18.70 36.63 11.87
CA ARG A 2 17.82 35.48 12.11
C ARG A 2 17.17 35.11 10.78
N TYR A 3 17.57 33.99 10.20
CA TYR A 3 16.93 33.42 9.02
C TYR A 3 15.57 32.88 9.46
N SER A 4 14.51 33.56 9.03
CA SER A 4 13.16 33.03 9.13
C SER A 4 13.05 31.93 8.10
N ILE A 5 13.26 30.68 8.51
CA ILE A 5 12.92 29.52 7.68
C ILE A 5 11.40 29.58 7.54
N LEU A 6 10.97 30.13 6.41
CA LEU A 6 9.59 30.13 5.97
C LEU A 6 9.24 28.66 5.75
N ALA A 7 8.79 27.99 6.82
CA ALA A 7 8.21 26.65 6.74
C ALA A 7 6.87 26.79 5.99
N LYS A 8 6.97 26.98 4.67
CA LYS A 8 5.87 27.10 3.72
C LYS A 8 5.20 25.74 3.47
N ASP A 9 5.74 24.68 4.06
CA ASP A 9 5.26 23.31 3.99
C ASP A 9 4.82 22.83 5.38
N LYS A 10 3.80 23.48 5.95
CA LYS A 10 3.07 22.93 7.10
C LYS A 10 1.98 21.93 6.69
N ASN A 11 1.88 21.61 5.40
CA ASN A 11 0.96 20.63 4.85
C ASN A 11 1.67 19.63 3.92
N HIS A 12 2.91 19.30 4.27
CA HIS A 12 3.55 18.09 3.75
C HIS A 12 3.38 17.08 4.88
N ASN A 13 2.24 16.42 4.96
CA ASN A 13 2.07 15.28 5.87
C ASN A 13 2.87 14.13 5.24
N PRO A 14 4.11 13.83 5.68
CA PRO A 14 4.88 12.74 5.09
C PRO A 14 4.14 11.40 5.23
N SER A 15 3.21 11.31 6.19
CA SER A 15 2.35 10.16 6.40
C SER A 15 1.50 9.80 5.18
N GLU A 16 0.99 10.77 4.42
CA GLU A 16 0.09 10.48 3.28
C GLU A 16 0.87 9.77 2.16
N HIS A 17 2.01 10.35 1.77
CA HIS A 17 2.92 9.76 0.79
C HIS A 17 3.51 8.40 1.23
N ILE A 18 3.72 8.19 2.53
CA ILE A 18 4.18 6.90 3.07
C ILE A 18 3.07 5.85 2.97
N VAL A 19 1.81 6.22 3.24
CA VAL A 19 0.69 5.30 3.15
C VAL A 19 0.43 4.90 1.70
N ASP A 20 0.43 5.85 0.76
CA ASP A 20 0.34 5.57 -0.68
C ASP A 20 1.41 4.58 -1.15
N GLY A 21 2.68 4.81 -0.77
CA GLY A 21 3.78 3.92 -1.12
C GLY A 21 3.63 2.51 -0.51
N THR A 22 3.13 2.44 0.73
CA THR A 22 2.90 1.17 1.42
C THR A 22 1.80 0.37 0.72
N VAL A 23 0.69 1.02 0.35
CA VAL A 23 -0.46 0.42 -0.33
C VAL A 23 -0.05 -0.18 -1.68
N ILE A 24 0.75 0.53 -2.46
CA ILE A 24 1.31 0.03 -3.73
C ILE A 24 2.19 -1.20 -3.48
N PHE A 25 3.05 -1.16 -2.46
CA PHE A 25 3.90 -2.30 -2.09
C PHE A 25 3.08 -3.52 -1.65
N THR A 26 2.04 -3.34 -0.85
CA THR A 26 1.13 -4.43 -0.46
C THR A 26 0.35 -4.99 -1.65
N LEU A 27 -0.03 -4.16 -2.62
CA LEU A 27 -0.70 -4.61 -3.85
C LEU A 27 0.21 -5.52 -4.68
N ILE A 28 1.47 -5.12 -4.88
CA ILE A 28 2.49 -5.93 -5.57
C ILE A 28 2.71 -7.24 -4.82
N THR A 29 2.83 -7.17 -3.49
CA THR A 29 3.02 -8.35 -2.65
C THR A 29 1.83 -9.31 -2.74
N GLY A 30 0.59 -8.80 -2.71
CA GLY A 30 -0.63 -9.58 -2.89
C GLY A 30 -0.71 -10.30 -4.24
N LEU A 31 -0.31 -9.62 -5.33
CA LEU A 31 -0.19 -10.23 -6.66
C LEU A 31 0.84 -11.37 -6.70
N ILE A 32 2.00 -11.19 -6.06
CA ILE A 32 3.04 -12.22 -5.95
C ILE A 32 2.51 -13.43 -5.17
N PHE A 33 1.84 -13.19 -4.03
CA PHE A 33 1.22 -14.25 -3.23
C PHE A 33 0.15 -15.01 -4.02
N LEU A 34 -0.70 -14.31 -4.77
CA LEU A 34 -1.71 -14.93 -5.63
C LEU A 34 -1.07 -15.80 -6.72
N TYR A 35 -0.03 -15.29 -7.39
CA TYR A 35 0.71 -16.04 -8.40
C TYR A 35 1.35 -17.32 -7.84
N PHE A 36 2.00 -17.22 -6.68
CA PHE A 36 2.54 -18.39 -5.97
C PHE A 36 1.43 -19.36 -5.54
N GLY A 37 0.29 -18.84 -5.05
CA GLY A 37 -0.87 -19.64 -4.68
C GLY A 37 -1.42 -20.47 -5.84
N MET A 38 -1.50 -19.87 -7.04
CA MET A 38 -1.89 -20.58 -8.27
C MET A 38 -0.89 -21.69 -8.64
N ARG A 39 0.41 -21.41 -8.55
CA ARG A 39 1.47 -22.36 -8.93
C ARG A 39 1.54 -23.58 -8.02
N PHE A 40 1.31 -23.41 -6.72
CA PHE A 40 1.41 -24.49 -5.74
C PHE A 40 0.07 -25.19 -5.42
N LYS A 41 -1.03 -24.83 -6.10
CA LYS A 41 -2.41 -25.32 -5.83
C LYS A 41 -2.80 -25.25 -4.35
N LYS A 42 -2.17 -24.36 -3.58
CA LYS A 42 -2.48 -24.15 -2.17
C LYS A 42 -3.61 -23.13 -2.09
N ILE A 43 -4.84 -23.64 -1.96
CA ILE A 43 -6.07 -22.85 -1.79
C ILE A 43 -5.92 -21.78 -0.70
N TRP A 44 -5.14 -22.10 0.35
CA TRP A 44 -4.90 -21.19 1.46
C TRP A 44 -4.12 -19.94 1.07
N ILE A 45 -3.08 -20.09 0.25
CA ILE A 45 -2.24 -18.96 -0.19
C ILE A 45 -3.00 -18.08 -1.19
N GLN A 46 -3.82 -18.69 -2.05
CA GLN A 46 -4.71 -17.95 -2.94
C GLN A 46 -5.71 -17.11 -2.14
N PHE A 47 -6.31 -17.66 -1.08
CA PHE A 47 -7.25 -16.93 -0.24
C PHE A 47 -6.61 -15.68 0.38
N TRP A 48 -5.39 -15.81 0.91
CA TRP A 48 -4.64 -14.67 1.47
C TRP A 48 -4.23 -13.64 0.41
N GLY A 49 -3.83 -14.08 -0.78
CA GLY A 49 -3.55 -13.20 -1.92
C GLY A 49 -4.79 -12.40 -2.38
N THR A 50 -5.94 -13.05 -2.48
CA THR A 50 -7.19 -12.37 -2.88
C THR A 50 -7.66 -11.40 -1.79
N LEU A 51 -7.59 -11.78 -0.51
CA LEU A 51 -7.98 -10.92 0.61
C LEU A 51 -7.13 -9.64 0.67
N THR A 52 -5.82 -9.76 0.44
CA THR A 52 -4.90 -8.61 0.44
C THR A 52 -5.16 -7.66 -0.73
N ILE A 53 -5.47 -8.18 -1.93
CA ILE A 53 -5.87 -7.36 -3.08
C ILE A 53 -7.21 -6.66 -2.81
N LEU A 54 -8.18 -7.36 -2.19
CA LEU A 54 -9.49 -6.78 -1.87
C LEU A 54 -9.37 -5.64 -0.84
N ALA A 55 -8.54 -5.82 0.19
CA ALA A 55 -8.26 -4.79 1.19
C ALA A 55 -7.60 -3.56 0.56
N CYS A 56 -6.70 -3.78 -0.39
CA CYS A 56 -6.03 -2.71 -1.13
C CYS A 56 -7.00 -1.94 -2.03
N LEU A 57 -7.92 -2.65 -2.71
CA LEU A 57 -9.00 -2.03 -3.47
C LEU A 57 -9.91 -1.18 -2.58
N ILE A 58 -10.34 -1.69 -1.43
CA ILE A 58 -11.18 -0.93 -0.48
C ILE A 58 -10.47 0.36 -0.04
N TYR A 59 -9.16 0.29 0.21
CA TYR A 59 -8.37 1.47 0.54
C TYR A 59 -8.39 2.50 -0.58
N PHE A 60 -8.17 2.10 -1.84
CA PHE A 60 -8.27 3.01 -3.00
C PHE A 60 -9.67 3.59 -3.23
N THR A 61 -10.73 2.90 -2.82
CA THR A 61 -12.11 3.42 -2.96
C THR A 61 -12.49 4.39 -1.84
N TYR A 62 -11.89 4.26 -0.65
CA TYR A 62 -12.18 5.08 0.53
C TYR A 62 -11.21 6.25 0.71
N SER A 63 -10.00 6.16 0.15
CA SER A 63 -9.02 7.24 0.08
C SER A 63 -9.38 8.26 -0.99
#